data_AF-A0A3N5RNC2-F1
#
_entry.id   AF-A0A3N5RNC2-F1
#
_cell.length_a   1.000
_cell.length_b   1.000
_cell.length_c   1.000
_cell.angle_alpha   90.00
_cell.angle_beta   90.00
_cell.angle_gamma   90.00
#
_symmetry.space_group_name_H-M   'P 1'
#
loop_
_entity.id
_entity.type
_entity.pdbx_description
1 polymer ?
#
loop_
_entity_poly.entity_id
_entity_poly.type
_entity_poly.pdbx_seq_one_letter_code
_entity_poly.pdbx_strand_id
1 'polypeptide(L)'
;MHGKIPNMAVTTANTTTSMTGFLRPFDIRRDLNAVADLVELCFSDTLDSDGQRYLRQMRDAARNVRFLRWASSVTDPSSLPMNGFVWVEDGRLVGNLSIIPFNVHNRRSFL
;
A
#
# COMPACT_ATOMS: atom_id res chain seq x y z
N MET A 1 9.15 -33.72 58.83
CA MET A 1 9.71 -32.94 57.70
C MET A 1 8.61 -32.78 56.65
N HIS A 2 7.92 -31.63 56.62
CA HIS A 2 6.91 -31.31 55.59
C HIS A 2 7.53 -30.33 54.59
N GLY A 3 7.86 -30.82 53.39
CA GLY A 3 8.42 -30.01 52.30
C GLY A 3 7.33 -29.16 51.65
N LYS A 4 7.55 -27.84 51.61
CA LYS A 4 6.67 -26.86 50.95
C LYS A 4 6.97 -26.87 49.45
N ILE A 5 5.96 -27.14 48.62
CA ILE A 5 6.03 -27.01 47.16
C ILE A 5 6.06 -25.52 46.79
N PRO A 6 7.04 -25.02 46.00
CA PRO A 6 7.04 -23.62 45.58
C PRO A 6 6.00 -23.40 44.46
N ASN A 7 5.20 -22.33 44.60
CA ASN A 7 4.30 -21.86 43.55
C ASN A 7 5.12 -21.39 42.35
N MET A 8 4.94 -22.04 41.19
CA MET A 8 5.35 -21.49 39.90
C MET A 8 4.38 -20.37 39.52
N ALA A 9 4.83 -19.12 39.63
CA ALA A 9 4.13 -18.00 39.03
C ALA A 9 4.30 -18.10 37.50
N VAL A 10 3.22 -18.40 36.79
CA VAL A 10 3.17 -18.25 35.33
C VAL A 10 2.99 -16.76 35.06
N THR A 11 4.08 -16.08 34.70
CA THR A 11 4.03 -14.70 34.22
C THR A 11 3.57 -14.73 32.77
N THR A 12 2.26 -14.56 32.56
CA THR A 12 1.71 -14.28 31.24
C THR A 12 2.12 -12.86 30.84
N ALA A 13 3.15 -12.74 30.00
CA ALA A 13 3.48 -11.47 29.38
C ALA A 13 2.39 -11.17 28.34
N ASN A 14 1.50 -10.24 28.65
CA ASN A 14 0.51 -9.73 27.71
C ASN A 14 1.26 -8.81 26.73
N THR A 15 1.84 -9.38 25.67
CA THR A 15 2.46 -8.60 24.60
C THR A 15 1.35 -7.92 23.81
N THR A 16 0.94 -6.74 24.26
CA THR A 16 0.15 -5.81 23.43
C THR A 16 1.08 -5.37 22.31
N THR A 17 1.05 -6.06 21.17
CA THR A 17 1.68 -5.59 19.94
C THR A 17 1.06 -4.24 19.62
N SER A 18 1.73 -3.15 20.00
CA SER A 18 1.38 -1.82 19.54
C SER A 18 1.46 -1.89 18.01
N MET A 19 0.33 -1.74 17.32
CA MET A 19 0.37 -1.62 15.87
C MET A 19 1.16 -0.35 15.56
N THR A 20 2.40 -0.51 15.12
CA THR A 20 3.35 0.58 14.85
C THR A 20 3.01 1.36 13.57
N GLY A 21 1.83 1.13 12.99
CA GLY A 21 1.40 1.72 11.74
C GLY A 21 -0.05 2.18 11.71
N PHE A 22 -0.35 2.96 10.68
CA PHE A 22 -1.69 3.47 10.42
C PHE A 22 -2.04 3.41 8.93
N LEU A 23 -3.32 3.15 8.67
CA LEU A 23 -3.92 3.26 7.36
C LEU A 23 -4.36 4.71 7.11
N ARG A 24 -4.09 5.24 5.92
CA ARG A 24 -4.68 6.52 5.48
C ARG A 24 -4.97 6.53 3.99
N PRO A 25 -5.83 7.46 3.51
CA PRO A 25 -6.05 7.64 2.08
C PRO A 25 -4.73 7.90 1.34
N PHE A 26 -4.64 7.31 0.15
CA PHE A 26 -3.56 7.58 -0.78
C PHE A 26 -3.63 9.03 -1.27
N ASP A 27 -2.51 9.74 -1.21
CA ASP A 27 -2.33 11.05 -1.81
C ASP A 27 -1.31 10.94 -2.95
N ILE A 28 -1.78 11.10 -4.18
CA ILE A 28 -0.95 10.96 -5.38
C ILE A 28 0.28 11.89 -5.38
N ARG A 29 0.18 13.08 -4.80
CA ARG A 29 1.30 14.05 -4.78
C ARG A 29 2.36 13.65 -3.78
N ARG A 30 1.93 13.05 -2.66
CA ARG A 30 2.81 12.65 -1.56
C ARG A 30 3.39 11.25 -1.75
N ASP A 31 2.59 10.32 -2.26
CA ASP A 31 2.82 8.89 -2.08
C ASP A 31 3.24 8.17 -3.36
N LEU A 32 2.94 8.73 -4.54
CA LEU A 32 3.08 7.99 -5.79
C LEU A 32 4.51 7.49 -6.04
N ASN A 33 5.53 8.27 -5.63
CA ASN A 33 6.92 7.84 -5.75
C ASN A 33 7.23 6.67 -4.80
N ALA A 34 6.85 6.78 -3.53
CA ALA A 34 7.05 5.72 -2.54
C ALA A 34 6.26 4.44 -2.88
N VAL A 35 5.09 4.56 -3.50
CA VAL A 35 4.33 3.41 -4.02
C VAL A 35 5.06 2.78 -5.21
N ALA A 36 5.64 3.56 -6.12
CA ALA A 36 6.44 3.00 -7.22
C ALA A 36 7.64 2.20 -6.70
N ASP A 37 8.33 2.73 -5.68
CA ASP A 37 9.45 2.03 -5.02
C ASP A 37 8.98 0.74 -4.33
N LEU A 38 7.80 0.75 -3.69
CA LEU A 38 7.22 -0.43 -3.08
C LEU A 38 6.87 -1.51 -4.12
N VAL A 39 6.25 -1.12 -5.23
CA VAL A 39 5.89 -2.05 -6.32
C VAL A 39 7.14 -2.65 -6.94
N GLU A 40 8.16 -1.84 -7.22
CA GLU A 40 9.45 -2.34 -7.72
C GLU A 40 10.10 -3.30 -6.72
N LEU A 41 10.09 -2.98 -5.43
CA LEU A 41 10.63 -3.85 -4.38
C LEU A 41 9.92 -5.22 -4.35
N CYS A 42 8.57 -5.23 -4.39
CA CYS A 42 7.78 -6.45 -4.27
C CYS A 42 7.81 -7.32 -5.54
N PHE A 43 7.98 -6.72 -6.72
CA PHE A 43 7.77 -7.41 -8.00
C PHE A 43 8.97 -7.36 -8.95
N SER A 44 10.11 -6.81 -8.53
CA SER A 44 11.35 -6.67 -9.33
C SER A 44 11.67 -7.90 -10.21
N ASP A 45 11.61 -9.10 -9.63
CA ASP A 45 11.93 -10.35 -10.33
C ASP A 45 10.87 -10.80 -11.36
N THR A 46 9.68 -10.20 -11.34
CA THR A 46 8.53 -10.55 -12.19
C THR A 46 8.11 -9.44 -13.15
N LEU A 47 8.76 -8.28 -13.07
CA LEU A 47 8.44 -7.13 -13.91
C LEU A 47 8.91 -7.34 -15.34
N ASP A 48 7.95 -7.41 -16.26
CA ASP A 48 8.21 -7.37 -17.70
C ASP A 48 8.46 -5.94 -18.20
N SER A 49 8.66 -5.79 -19.52
CA SER A 49 8.90 -4.49 -20.14
C SER A 49 7.77 -3.48 -19.92
N ASP A 50 6.53 -3.97 -19.80
CA ASP A 50 5.34 -3.13 -19.62
C ASP A 50 5.23 -2.66 -18.17
N GLY A 51 5.47 -3.54 -17.19
CA GLY A 51 5.59 -3.17 -15.78
C GLY A 51 6.71 -2.15 -15.54
N GLN A 52 7.86 -2.32 -16.19
CA GLN A 52 8.96 -1.34 -16.14
C GLN A 52 8.57 0.01 -16.75
N ARG A 53 7.80 0.01 -17.85
CA ARG A 53 7.26 1.23 -18.45
C ARG A 53 6.27 1.92 -17.52
N TYR A 54 5.42 1.15 -16.86
CA TYR A 54 4.44 1.66 -15.90
C TYR A 54 5.12 2.33 -14.69
N LEU A 55 6.15 1.71 -14.11
CA LEU A 55 6.93 2.33 -13.02
C LEU A 55 7.57 3.65 -13.42
N ARG A 56 8.10 3.75 -14.65
CA ARG A 56 8.62 5.02 -15.18
C ARG A 56 7.53 6.09 -15.25
N GLN A 57 6.34 5.74 -15.72
CA GLN A 57 5.20 6.66 -15.76
C GLN A 57 4.77 7.13 -14.37
N MET A 58 4.74 6.24 -13.37
CA MET A 58 4.47 6.60 -11.97
C MET A 58 5.49 7.62 -11.46
N ARG A 59 6.78 7.37 -11.69
CA ARG A 59 7.87 8.26 -11.27
C ARG A 59 7.86 9.60 -12.01
N ASP A 60 7.49 9.61 -13.28
CA ASP A 60 7.33 10.84 -14.07
C ASP A 60 6.16 11.69 -13.56
N ALA A 61 5.05 11.05 -13.21
CA ALA A 61 3.89 11.72 -12.64
C ALA A 61 4.11 12.25 -11.22
N ALA A 62 4.88 11.53 -10.40
CA ALA A 62 5.26 11.99 -9.07
C ALA A 62 6.10 13.27 -9.12
N ARG A 63 6.87 13.46 -10.20
CA ARG A 63 7.73 14.64 -10.40
C ARG A 63 7.01 15.83 -11.04
N ASN A 64 5.95 15.61 -11.81
CA ASN A 64 5.29 16.65 -12.61
C ASN A 64 3.79 16.77 -12.33
N VAL A 65 3.37 17.88 -11.71
CA VAL A 65 1.95 18.19 -11.46
C VAL A 65 1.11 18.22 -12.75
N ARG A 66 1.71 18.59 -13.89
CA ARG A 66 1.02 18.57 -15.21
C ARG A 66 0.71 17.17 -15.72
N PHE A 67 1.46 16.16 -15.26
CA PHE A 67 1.19 14.76 -15.55
C PHE A 67 0.01 14.24 -14.70
N LEU A 68 -0.35 14.83 -13.55
CA LEU A 68 -1.56 14.38 -12.82
C LEU A 68 -2.84 14.39 -13.67
N ARG A 69 -2.88 15.18 -14.77
CA ARG A 69 -3.99 15.21 -15.73
C ARG A 69 -4.16 13.89 -16.51
N TRP A 70 -3.09 13.12 -16.80
CA TRP A 70 -3.21 11.79 -17.44
C TRP A 70 -3.75 10.74 -16.47
N ALA A 71 -3.46 10.87 -15.18
CA ALA A 71 -4.00 9.99 -14.14
C ALA A 71 -5.49 10.28 -13.86
N SER A 72 -5.96 11.51 -14.10
CA SER A 72 -7.35 11.93 -13.84
C SER A 72 -8.36 11.59 -14.93
N SER A 73 -7.93 11.09 -16.09
CA SER A 73 -8.83 10.61 -17.14
C SER A 73 -9.38 9.23 -16.80
N VAL A 74 -10.40 9.21 -15.93
CA VAL A 74 -11.16 8.04 -15.41
C VAL A 74 -11.76 7.15 -16.52
N THR A 75 -11.65 7.54 -17.79
CA THR A 75 -12.14 6.80 -18.96
C THR A 75 -11.09 5.92 -19.62
N ASP A 76 -9.81 6.05 -19.26
CA ASP A 76 -8.75 5.20 -19.81
C ASP A 76 -8.39 4.10 -18.79
N PRO A 77 -8.54 2.80 -19.13
CA PRO A 77 -8.10 1.70 -18.27
C PRO A 77 -6.58 1.70 -18.01
N SER A 78 -5.81 2.56 -18.67
CA SER A 78 -4.39 2.82 -18.38
C SER A 78 -4.13 3.97 -17.39
N SER A 79 -5.18 4.65 -16.90
CA SER A 79 -5.04 5.68 -15.87
C SER A 79 -4.78 5.06 -14.50
N LEU A 80 -3.82 5.63 -13.74
CA LEU A 80 -3.50 5.20 -12.38
C LEU A 80 -4.77 5.17 -11.52
N PRO A 81 -5.05 4.08 -10.77
CA PRO A 81 -6.15 4.09 -9.82
C PRO A 81 -5.89 5.16 -8.76
N MET A 82 -6.61 6.27 -8.88
CA MET A 82 -6.50 7.41 -7.95
C MET A 82 -7.17 7.16 -6.60
N ASN A 83 -7.78 5.98 -6.42
CA ASN A 83 -8.49 5.61 -5.21
C ASN A 83 -7.75 4.48 -4.50
N GLY A 84 -7.59 4.61 -3.19
CA GLY A 84 -6.90 3.62 -2.40
C GLY A 84 -6.42 4.13 -1.06
N PHE A 85 -5.68 3.27 -0.37
CA PHE A 85 -5.10 3.54 0.93
C PHE A 85 -3.63 3.14 0.95
N VAL A 86 -2.90 3.72 1.89
CA VAL A 86 -1.51 3.36 2.16
C VAL A 86 -1.37 3.02 3.64
N TRP A 87 -0.51 2.04 3.92
CA TRP A 87 -0.12 1.68 5.27
C TRP A 87 1.26 2.27 5.55
N VAL A 88 1.35 3.04 6.64
CA VAL A 88 2.57 3.74 7.05
C VAL A 88 3.01 3.23 8.41
N GLU A 89 4.25 2.77 8.52
CA GLU A 89 4.91 2.36 9.76
C GLU A 89 6.20 3.16 9.94
N ASP A 90 6.45 3.71 11.12
CA ASP A 90 7.65 4.51 11.43
C ASP A 90 7.99 5.60 10.39
N GLY A 91 6.94 6.23 9.85
CA GLY A 91 7.07 7.28 8.82
C GLY A 91 7.35 6.77 7.41
N ARG A 92 7.45 5.46 7.20
CA ARG A 92 7.68 4.81 5.90
C ARG A 92 6.40 4.17 5.37
N LEU A 93 6.13 4.38 4.08
CA LEU A 93 5.08 3.66 3.38
C LEU A 93 5.55 2.22 3.13
N VAL A 94 4.81 1.25 3.67
CA VAL A 94 5.15 -0.19 3.55
C VAL A 94 4.02 -1.00 2.92
N GLY A 95 2.87 -0.39 2.64
CA GLY A 95 1.75 -1.04 1.97
C GLY A 95 0.95 -0.07 1.10
N ASN A 96 0.40 -0.60 0.00
CA ASN A 96 -0.57 0.08 -0.85
C ASN A 96 -1.78 -0.84 -1.08
N LEU A 97 -2.97 -0.27 -0.98
CA LEU A 97 -4.21 -0.89 -1.39
C LEU A 97 -4.84 -0.01 -2.46
N SER A 98 -4.81 -0.48 -3.70
CA SER A 98 -5.46 0.20 -4.83
C SER A 98 -6.90 -0.29 -4.95
N ILE A 99 -7.84 0.62 -5.19
CA ILE A 99 -9.25 0.31 -5.42
C ILE A 99 -9.61 0.74 -6.83
N ILE A 100 -9.88 -0.23 -7.69
CA ILE A 100 -10.16 0.02 -9.11
C ILE A 100 -11.67 -0.16 -9.35
N PRO A 101 -12.43 0.91 -9.63
CA PRO A 101 -13.82 0.77 -10.01
C PRO A 101 -13.94 0.17 -11.42
N PHE A 102 -14.83 -0.79 -11.60
CA PHE A 102 -15.16 -1.35 -12.91
C PHE A 102 -16.66 -1.62 -13.03
N ASN A 103 -17.19 -1.64 -14.25
CA ASN A 103 -18.61 -1.90 -14.49
C ASN A 103 -18.79 -3.34 -14.98
N VAL A 104 -19.67 -4.08 -14.30
CA VAL A 104 -20.08 -5.44 -14.67
C VAL A 104 -21.58 -5.44 -14.83
N HIS A 105 -22.09 -5.76 -16.03
CA HIS A 105 -23.54 -5.81 -16.30
C HIS A 105 -24.30 -4.55 -15.83
N ASN A 106 -23.74 -3.37 -16.11
CA ASN A 106 -24.29 -2.07 -15.68
C ASN A 106 -24.37 -1.88 -14.14
N ARG A 107 -23.60 -2.66 -13.37
CA ARG A 107 -23.40 -2.48 -11.92
C ARG A 107 -21.95 -2.09 -11.64
N ARG A 108 -21.78 -1.06 -10.81
CA ARG A 108 -20.47 -0.62 -10.35
C ARG A 108 -19.91 -1.61 -9.32
N SER A 109 -18.74 -2.15 -9.60
CA SER A 109 -17.98 -3.07 -8.75
C SER A 109 -16.58 -2.50 -8.50
N PHE A 110 -15.84 -3.09 -7.57
CA PHE A 110 -14.49 -2.64 -7.17
C PHE A 110 -13.56 -3.85 -7.07
N LEU A 111 -12.35 -3.68 -7.60
CA LEU A 111 -11.25 -4.65 -7.54
C LEU A 111 -10.16 -4.12 -6.62
#